data_AF-A0A9X7T954-F1
#
_entry.id   AF-A0A9X7T954-F1
#
_cell.length_a   1.000
_cell.length_b   1.000
_cell.length_c   1.000
_cell.angle_alpha   90.00
_cell.angle_beta   90.00
_cell.angle_gamma   90.00
#
_symmetry.space_group_name_H-M   'P 1'
#
loop_
_entity.id
_entity.type
_entity.pdbx_description
1 polymer ?
#
loop_
_entity_poly.entity_id
_entity_poly.type
_entity_poly.pdbx_seq_one_letter_code
_entity_poly.pdbx_strand_id
1 'polypeptide(L)'
;MKNIRIETRTNKALIYTPYNRKFVEGIHNIGSAKWDARDRAWSVDIDDVEEAQILLKKIFGTDGTSTVESCTLKIKAKKDIYYDEKLTIYLGTTPLVQAFGRDTGAKVAANNVSLLSGNITSGGSKKYPNALIEKDATFKVKQFPVSQLSKIDPNLWEILEKTSDKKAHDEKVQHIIKLSQEADQKINELAEAQGKTISEVIEHLILSK
;
A
#
# COMPACT_ATOMS: atom_id res chain seq x y z
N MET A 1 2.44 5.12 3.38
CA MET A 1 1.50 5.93 2.58
C MET A 1 0.72 6.85 3.52
N LYS A 2 0.90 8.17 3.42
CA LYS A 2 -0.02 9.18 3.99
C LYS A 2 -0.45 10.10 2.84
N ASN A 3 -1.10 9.54 1.81
CA ASN A 3 -1.54 10.32 0.64
C ASN A 3 -3.02 10.68 0.70
N ILE A 4 -3.74 10.19 1.72
CA ILE A 4 -5.12 10.56 2.00
C ILE A 4 -5.14 11.20 3.38
N ARG A 5 -5.56 12.46 3.44
CA ARG A 5 -5.72 13.23 4.68
C ARG A 5 -6.66 14.40 4.44
N ILE A 6 -7.28 14.86 5.51
CA ILE A 6 -8.06 16.09 5.55
C ILE A 6 -7.32 17.08 6.45
N GLU A 7 -7.12 18.29 5.97
CA GLU A 7 -6.58 19.41 6.74
C GLU A 7 -7.65 20.48 6.91
N THR A 8 -8.13 20.66 8.13
CA THR A 8 -9.13 21.65 8.45
C THR A 8 -8.48 23.02 8.64
N ARG A 9 -9.00 24.05 7.95
CA ARG A 9 -8.70 25.47 8.12
C ARG A 9 -9.96 26.19 8.62
N THR A 10 -9.86 27.50 8.92
CA THR A 10 -10.92 28.26 9.60
C THR A 10 -12.32 28.10 8.99
N ASN A 11 -12.46 28.17 7.65
CA ASN A 11 -13.78 28.06 6.99
C ASN A 11 -13.86 26.93 5.95
N LYS A 12 -12.78 26.16 5.78
CA LYS A 12 -12.64 25.18 4.70
C LYS A 12 -11.79 24.02 5.13
N ALA A 13 -11.96 22.86 4.51
CA ALA A 13 -11.04 21.75 4.63
C ALA A 13 -10.38 21.44 3.29
N LEU A 14 -9.11 21.07 3.35
CA LEU A 14 -8.35 20.55 2.20
C LEU A 14 -8.26 19.03 2.26
N ILE A 15 -8.58 18.39 1.15
CA ILE A 15 -8.67 16.95 0.99
C ILE A 15 -7.61 16.52 -0.02
N TYR A 16 -6.60 15.81 0.48
CA TYR A 16 -5.53 15.26 -0.33
C TYR A 16 -5.86 13.82 -0.67
N THR A 17 -5.78 13.44 -1.94
CA THR A 17 -6.01 12.05 -2.39
C THR A 17 -5.15 11.73 -3.61
N PRO A 18 -4.78 10.45 -3.84
CA PRO A 18 -4.38 9.99 -5.15
C PRO A 18 -5.51 10.21 -6.17
N TYR A 19 -5.16 10.51 -7.42
CA TYR A 19 -6.17 10.64 -8.47
C TYR A 19 -6.99 9.36 -8.60
N ASN A 20 -8.31 9.50 -8.48
CA ASN A 20 -9.27 8.44 -8.72
C ASN A 20 -10.49 9.05 -9.41
N ARG A 21 -10.80 8.58 -10.62
CA ARG A 21 -11.90 9.11 -11.43
C ARG A 21 -13.25 9.08 -10.69
N LYS A 22 -13.55 8.00 -9.96
CA LYS A 22 -14.79 7.86 -9.19
C LYS A 22 -14.85 8.84 -8.00
N PHE A 23 -13.69 9.15 -7.41
CA PHE A 23 -13.61 10.18 -6.38
C PHE A 23 -13.86 11.57 -6.98
N VAL A 24 -13.22 11.89 -8.10
CA VAL A 24 -13.42 13.17 -8.80
C VAL A 24 -14.89 13.36 -9.20
N GLU A 25 -15.53 12.33 -9.78
CA GLU A 25 -16.96 12.36 -10.10
C GLU A 25 -17.83 12.51 -8.85
N GLY A 26 -17.45 11.85 -7.74
CA GLY A 26 -18.17 11.93 -6.48
C GLY A 26 -18.07 13.30 -5.82
N ILE A 27 -16.88 13.89 -5.77
CA ILE A 27 -16.62 15.13 -5.02
C ILE A 27 -17.24 16.35 -5.71
N HIS A 28 -17.43 16.29 -7.03
CA HIS A 28 -18.20 17.30 -7.77
C HIS A 28 -19.68 17.39 -7.34
N ASN A 29 -20.21 16.38 -6.65
CA ASN A 29 -21.58 16.42 -6.11
C ASN A 29 -21.68 17.16 -4.77
N ILE A 30 -20.54 17.57 -4.18
CA ILE A 30 -20.50 18.41 -2.98
C ILE A 30 -20.44 19.87 -3.44
N GLY A 31 -21.45 20.66 -3.11
CA GLY A 31 -21.66 21.99 -3.70
C GLY A 31 -20.50 22.98 -3.47
N SER A 32 -19.82 22.90 -2.33
CA SER A 32 -18.67 23.75 -2.01
C SER A 32 -17.34 23.25 -2.60
N ALA A 33 -17.30 22.05 -3.19
CA ALA A 33 -16.07 21.41 -3.62
C ALA A 33 -15.40 22.14 -4.79
N LYS A 34 -14.12 22.47 -4.63
CA LYS A 34 -13.29 23.11 -5.66
C LYS A 34 -11.89 22.52 -5.66
N TRP A 35 -11.27 22.43 -6.83
CA TRP A 35 -9.86 22.08 -6.92
C TRP A 35 -8.99 23.29 -6.56
N ASP A 36 -8.17 23.14 -5.52
CA ASP A 36 -7.13 24.11 -5.15
C ASP A 36 -5.81 23.71 -5.84
N ALA A 37 -5.46 24.44 -6.89
CA ALA A 37 -4.25 24.18 -7.67
C ALA A 37 -2.95 24.50 -6.90
N ARG A 38 -3.00 25.39 -5.90
CA ARG A 38 -1.83 25.78 -5.09
C ARG A 38 -1.48 24.65 -4.13
N ASP A 39 -2.47 24.18 -3.38
CA ASP A 39 -2.29 23.10 -2.39
C ASP A 39 -2.37 21.69 -3.04
N ARG A 40 -2.74 21.61 -4.33
CA ARG A 40 -2.95 20.36 -5.09
C ARG A 40 -3.92 19.42 -4.37
N ALA A 41 -5.02 19.99 -3.90
CA ALA A 41 -6.01 19.33 -3.08
C ALA A 41 -7.43 19.77 -3.47
N TRP A 42 -8.43 19.01 -3.06
CA TRP A 42 -9.81 19.46 -3.13
C TRP A 42 -10.13 20.29 -1.88
N SER A 43 -10.72 21.47 -2.04
CA SER A 43 -11.26 22.27 -0.94
C SER A 43 -12.77 22.10 -0.84
N VAL A 44 -13.30 21.91 0.37
CA VAL A 44 -14.73 21.99 0.69
C VAL A 44 -14.94 23.01 1.81
N ASP A 45 -16.14 23.57 1.93
CA ASP A 45 -16.50 24.38 3.10
C ASP A 45 -16.57 23.49 4.36
N ILE A 46 -16.39 24.10 5.53
CA ILE A 46 -16.27 23.35 6.79
C ILE A 46 -17.50 22.50 7.10
N ASP A 47 -18.68 22.97 6.68
CA ASP A 47 -19.96 22.31 6.91
C ASP A 47 -20.14 21.06 6.03
N ASP A 48 -19.39 20.94 4.92
CA ASP A 48 -19.46 19.83 3.96
C ASP A 48 -18.35 18.77 4.17
N VAL A 49 -17.61 18.85 5.30
CA VAL A 49 -16.48 17.94 5.57
C VAL A 49 -16.93 16.51 5.79
N GLU A 50 -18.11 16.30 6.39
CA GLU A 50 -18.63 14.96 6.67
C GLU A 50 -18.95 14.21 5.37
N GLU A 51 -19.57 14.87 4.40
CA GLU A 51 -19.85 14.34 3.06
C GLU A 51 -18.56 13.92 2.35
N ALA A 52 -17.52 14.75 2.45
CA ALA A 52 -16.20 14.42 1.92
C ALA A 52 -15.58 13.20 2.61
N GLN A 53 -15.69 13.08 3.93
CA GLN A 53 -15.22 11.91 4.69
C GLN A 53 -15.96 10.63 4.28
N ILE A 54 -17.29 10.69 4.12
CA ILE A 54 -18.11 9.56 3.65
C ILE A 54 -17.66 9.13 2.26
N LEU A 55 -17.44 10.08 1.35
CA LEU A 55 -16.97 9.79 0.00
C LEU A 55 -15.57 9.16 0.00
N LEU A 56 -14.64 9.69 0.81
CA LEU A 56 -13.30 9.14 0.98
C LEU A 56 -13.34 7.70 1.48
N LYS A 57 -14.12 7.42 2.53
CA LYS A 57 -14.32 6.06 3.05
C LYS A 57 -14.92 5.13 1.99
N LYS A 58 -15.93 5.59 1.25
CA LYS A 58 -16.58 4.81 0.19
C LYS A 58 -15.61 4.40 -0.92
N ILE A 59 -14.82 5.35 -1.41
CA ILE A 59 -13.89 5.11 -2.51
C ILE A 59 -12.65 4.40 -1.99
N PHE A 60 -11.91 5.03 -1.08
CA PHE A 60 -10.58 4.61 -0.66
C PHE A 60 -10.55 3.70 0.56
N GLY A 61 -11.67 3.54 1.26
CA GLY A 61 -11.73 2.79 2.53
C GLY A 61 -11.25 3.57 3.74
N THR A 62 -10.90 4.86 3.58
CA THR A 62 -10.41 5.74 4.64
C THR A 62 -10.56 7.22 4.30
N ASP A 63 -10.70 8.06 5.32
CA ASP A 63 -10.60 9.52 5.25
C ASP A 63 -9.22 10.05 5.72
N GLY A 64 -8.30 9.16 6.11
CA GLY A 64 -6.99 9.53 6.61
C GLY A 64 -6.94 9.92 8.09
N THR A 65 -8.07 9.92 8.81
CA THR A 65 -8.14 10.26 10.24
C THR A 65 -7.86 9.06 11.14
N SER A 66 -8.17 7.85 10.66
CA SER A 66 -8.07 6.60 11.41
C SER A 66 -7.08 5.64 10.77
N THR A 67 -6.38 4.86 11.59
CA THR A 67 -5.59 3.72 11.09
C THR A 67 -6.53 2.74 10.40
N VAL A 68 -6.34 2.59 9.09
CA VAL A 68 -7.11 1.64 8.28
C VAL A 68 -6.62 0.25 8.61
N GLU A 69 -7.51 -0.62 9.05
CA GLU A 69 -7.18 -2.03 9.16
C GLU A 69 -6.69 -2.52 7.79
N SER A 70 -5.47 -3.02 7.78
CA SER A 70 -4.76 -3.38 6.57
C SER A 70 -4.11 -4.74 6.71
N CYS A 71 -3.91 -5.37 5.56
CA CYS A 71 -3.29 -6.67 5.45
C CYS A 71 -2.29 -6.69 4.31
N THR A 72 -1.40 -7.66 4.38
CA THR A 72 -0.52 -8.01 3.28
C THR A 72 -1.13 -9.21 2.55
N LEU A 73 -1.29 -9.06 1.23
CA LEU A 73 -1.80 -10.09 0.35
C LEU A 73 -0.70 -10.65 -0.53
N LYS A 74 -0.73 -11.96 -0.77
CA LYS A 74 -0.11 -12.59 -1.93
C LYS A 74 -1.22 -13.06 -2.85
N ILE A 75 -1.25 -12.56 -4.08
CA ILE A 75 -2.30 -12.85 -5.05
C ILE A 75 -1.73 -13.38 -6.35
N LYS A 76 -2.55 -14.09 -7.11
CA LYS A 76 -2.22 -14.67 -8.42
C LYS A 76 -3.31 -14.35 -9.44
N ALA A 77 -2.92 -13.94 -10.64
CA ALA A 77 -3.83 -13.74 -11.77
C ALA A 77 -4.27 -15.10 -12.32
N LYS A 78 -5.58 -15.36 -12.38
CA LYS A 78 -6.15 -16.63 -12.88
C LYS A 78 -6.17 -16.72 -14.42
N LYS A 79 -6.11 -15.58 -15.08
CA LYS A 79 -6.10 -15.40 -16.54
C LYS A 79 -5.39 -14.08 -16.88
N ASP A 80 -5.24 -13.80 -18.15
CA ASP A 80 -4.78 -12.49 -18.60
C ASP A 80 -5.78 -11.41 -18.15
N ILE A 81 -5.26 -10.35 -17.52
CA ILE A 81 -6.05 -9.24 -17.00
C ILE A 81 -5.63 -7.98 -17.76
N TYR A 82 -6.58 -7.43 -18.50
CA TYR A 82 -6.48 -6.12 -19.13
C TYR A 82 -7.88 -5.51 -19.19
N TYR A 83 -7.94 -4.20 -19.40
CA TYR A 83 -9.18 -3.49 -19.65
C TYR A 83 -8.96 -2.55 -20.82
N ASP A 84 -9.92 -2.51 -21.74
CA ASP A 84 -9.83 -1.66 -22.92
C ASP A 84 -9.65 -0.20 -22.51
N GLU A 85 -8.69 0.47 -23.17
CA GLU A 85 -8.36 1.87 -22.93
C GLU A 85 -7.96 2.19 -21.47
N LYS A 86 -7.49 1.20 -20.71
CA LYS A 86 -6.94 1.39 -19.36
C LYS A 86 -5.46 1.09 -19.33
N LEU A 87 -4.69 2.15 -19.15
CA LEU A 87 -3.25 2.08 -18.93
C LEU A 87 -2.90 1.68 -17.48
N THR A 88 -3.88 1.54 -16.59
CA THR A 88 -3.66 1.19 -15.19
C THR A 88 -4.60 0.07 -14.76
N ILE A 89 -4.06 -1.00 -14.19
CA ILE A 89 -4.83 -2.08 -13.56
C ILE A 89 -4.79 -1.91 -12.04
N TYR A 90 -5.96 -1.98 -11.42
CA TYR A 90 -6.13 -1.83 -9.98
C TYR A 90 -6.60 -3.14 -9.33
N LEU A 91 -6.16 -3.37 -8.10
CA LEU A 91 -6.78 -4.29 -7.17
C LEU A 91 -7.56 -3.47 -6.14
N GLY A 92 -8.89 -3.47 -6.24
CA GLY A 92 -9.72 -2.53 -5.48
C GLY A 92 -9.31 -1.08 -5.80
N THR A 93 -8.74 -0.38 -4.83
CA THR A 93 -8.18 0.97 -4.99
C THR A 93 -6.67 1.03 -5.14
N THR A 94 -5.96 -0.09 -5.03
CA THR A 94 -4.50 -0.12 -5.13
C THR A 94 -4.08 -0.27 -6.59
N PRO A 95 -3.36 0.70 -7.19
CA PRO A 95 -2.79 0.54 -8.52
C PRO A 95 -1.74 -0.57 -8.50
N LEU A 96 -1.95 -1.63 -9.29
CA LEU A 96 -0.98 -2.72 -9.41
C LEU A 96 0.05 -2.44 -10.51
N VAL A 97 -0.44 -2.16 -11.72
CA VAL A 97 0.39 -2.08 -12.93
C VAL A 97 -0.02 -0.85 -13.74
N GLN A 98 0.99 -0.18 -14.29
CA GLN A 98 0.84 1.01 -15.12
C GLN A 98 1.66 0.87 -16.40
N ALA A 99 1.02 1.10 -17.53
CA ALA A 99 1.64 1.35 -18.84
C ALA A 99 1.56 2.86 -19.18
N PHE A 100 2.34 3.32 -20.15
CA PHE A 100 2.28 4.71 -20.64
C PHE A 100 1.87 4.81 -22.13
N GLY A 101 1.70 3.66 -22.78
CA GLY A 101 1.31 3.52 -24.18
C GLY A 101 1.42 2.05 -24.61
N ARG A 102 1.03 1.74 -25.85
CA ARG A 102 0.97 0.37 -26.38
C ARG A 102 2.32 -0.36 -26.32
N ASP A 103 3.39 0.32 -26.68
CA ASP A 103 4.73 -0.29 -26.85
C ASP A 103 5.72 0.16 -25.78
N THR A 104 5.22 0.61 -24.63
CA THR A 104 6.07 1.11 -23.53
C THR A 104 6.44 0.04 -22.51
N GLY A 105 5.87 -1.16 -22.64
CA GLY A 105 5.80 -2.14 -21.56
C GLY A 105 4.91 -1.63 -20.42
N ALA A 106 4.97 -2.33 -19.29
CA ALA A 106 4.32 -1.88 -18.06
C ALA A 106 5.24 -2.06 -16.86
N LYS A 107 4.95 -1.33 -15.80
CA LYS A 107 5.67 -1.40 -14.53
C LYS A 107 4.72 -1.51 -13.36
N VAL A 108 5.24 -1.98 -12.22
CA VAL A 108 4.51 -1.91 -10.96
C VAL A 108 4.21 -0.45 -10.62
N ALA A 109 2.95 -0.16 -10.32
CA ALA A 109 2.42 1.21 -10.25
C ALA A 109 2.58 1.86 -8.86
N ALA A 110 2.55 1.06 -7.79
CA ALA A 110 2.59 1.55 -6.42
C ALA A 110 3.72 0.93 -5.60
N ASN A 111 4.33 1.71 -4.69
CA ASN A 111 5.48 1.30 -3.89
C ASN A 111 5.17 0.15 -2.89
N ASN A 112 3.91 -0.06 -2.55
CA ASN A 112 3.46 -1.14 -1.68
C ASN A 112 3.12 -2.43 -2.44
N VAL A 113 3.32 -2.44 -3.76
CA VAL A 113 3.11 -3.59 -4.63
C VAL A 113 4.48 -4.13 -5.07
N SER A 114 4.59 -5.44 -5.20
CA SER A 114 5.76 -6.09 -5.78
C SER A 114 5.29 -7.23 -6.68
N LEU A 115 5.77 -7.26 -7.92
CA LEU A 115 5.64 -8.43 -8.79
C LEU A 115 6.63 -9.49 -8.27
N LEU A 116 6.13 -10.66 -7.90
CA LEU A 116 6.95 -11.76 -7.39
C LEU A 116 7.34 -12.75 -8.49
N SER A 117 6.44 -13.01 -9.43
CA SER A 117 6.67 -13.89 -10.59
C SER A 117 5.71 -13.57 -11.73
N GLY A 118 6.05 -14.02 -12.95
CA GLY A 118 5.26 -13.77 -14.16
C GLY A 118 5.65 -12.46 -14.85
N ASN A 119 4.81 -12.03 -15.79
CA ASN A 119 5.10 -10.89 -16.65
C ASN A 119 3.98 -9.83 -16.61
N ILE A 120 4.38 -8.58 -16.81
CA ILE A 120 3.50 -7.43 -16.96
C ILE A 120 3.96 -6.65 -18.19
N THR A 121 3.02 -6.23 -19.03
CA THR A 121 3.36 -5.52 -20.26
C THR A 121 2.25 -4.56 -20.65
N SER A 122 2.43 -3.89 -21.78
CA SER A 122 1.41 -3.09 -22.44
C SER A 122 0.91 -3.80 -23.70
N GLY A 123 -0.33 -3.52 -24.08
CA GLY A 123 -0.95 -4.10 -25.26
C GLY A 123 -2.00 -3.18 -25.88
N GLY A 124 -2.95 -3.78 -26.58
CA GLY A 124 -4.01 -3.07 -27.30
C GLY A 124 -3.53 -2.46 -28.61
N SER A 125 -4.25 -1.45 -29.09
CA SER A 125 -3.93 -0.75 -30.33
C SER A 125 -3.24 0.59 -30.06
N LYS A 126 -2.67 1.22 -31.08
CA LYS A 126 -2.10 2.58 -30.95
C LYS A 126 -3.15 3.60 -30.49
N LYS A 127 -4.41 3.41 -30.92
CA LYS A 127 -5.54 4.27 -30.55
C LYS A 127 -6.08 3.95 -29.15
N TYR A 128 -5.98 2.69 -28.75
CA TYR A 128 -6.57 2.15 -27.52
C TYR A 128 -5.55 1.28 -26.78
N PRO A 129 -4.48 1.88 -26.21
CA PRO A 129 -3.47 1.13 -25.48
C PRO A 129 -4.01 0.68 -24.11
N ASN A 130 -3.51 -0.46 -23.63
CA ASN A 130 -3.84 -0.96 -22.30
C ASN A 130 -2.60 -1.48 -21.56
N ALA A 131 -2.72 -1.61 -20.24
CA ALA A 131 -1.83 -2.44 -19.44
C ALA A 131 -2.35 -3.88 -19.43
N LEU A 132 -1.44 -4.83 -19.33
CA LEU A 132 -1.69 -6.27 -19.33
C LEU A 132 -0.91 -6.93 -18.18
N ILE A 133 -1.60 -7.76 -17.42
CA ILE A 133 -1.02 -8.73 -16.49
C ILE A 133 -1.25 -10.10 -17.09
N GLU A 134 -0.17 -10.85 -17.34
CA GLU A 134 -0.29 -12.21 -17.87
C GLU A 134 -0.84 -13.17 -16.80
N LYS A 135 -1.53 -14.21 -17.26
CA LYS A 135 -1.95 -15.33 -16.42
C LYS A 135 -0.79 -15.86 -15.58
N ASP A 136 -1.12 -16.31 -14.37
CA ASP A 136 -0.19 -16.86 -13.38
C ASP A 136 0.82 -15.86 -12.79
N ALA A 137 0.81 -14.60 -13.21
CA ALA A 137 1.58 -13.55 -12.54
C ALA A 137 1.15 -13.40 -11.07
N THR A 138 2.13 -13.30 -10.17
CA THR A 138 1.89 -13.19 -8.73
C THR A 138 2.40 -11.88 -8.16
N PHE A 139 1.62 -11.31 -7.24
CA PHE A 139 1.95 -10.03 -6.60
C PHE A 139 1.91 -10.15 -5.09
N LYS A 140 2.79 -9.38 -4.43
CA LYS A 140 2.67 -9.04 -3.01
C LYS A 140 2.12 -7.62 -2.90
N VAL A 141 1.03 -7.44 -2.16
CA VAL A 141 0.42 -6.13 -1.91
C VAL A 141 0.41 -5.89 -0.42
N LYS A 142 1.27 -5.00 0.06
CA LYS A 142 1.35 -4.59 1.48
C LYS A 142 0.33 -3.49 1.75
N GLN A 143 -0.11 -3.37 3.00
CA GLN A 143 -1.02 -2.29 3.43
C GLN A 143 -2.33 -2.24 2.61
N PHE A 144 -2.82 -3.40 2.17
CA PHE A 144 -4.08 -3.48 1.44
C PHE A 144 -5.25 -3.28 2.42
N PRO A 145 -6.17 -2.33 2.16
CA PRO A 145 -7.30 -2.08 3.06
C PRO A 145 -8.21 -3.31 3.18
N VAL A 146 -8.46 -3.78 4.40
CA VAL A 146 -9.33 -4.96 4.65
C VAL A 146 -10.74 -4.72 4.11
N SER A 147 -11.23 -3.49 4.17
CA SER A 147 -12.54 -3.08 3.63
C SER A 147 -12.69 -3.25 2.11
N GLN A 148 -11.60 -3.42 1.36
CA GLN A 148 -11.60 -3.60 -0.09
C GLN A 148 -11.50 -5.08 -0.49
N LEU A 149 -11.34 -6.02 0.45
CA LEU A 149 -11.21 -7.45 0.15
C LEU A 149 -12.44 -8.01 -0.57
N SER A 150 -13.64 -7.59 -0.17
CA SER A 150 -14.90 -8.02 -0.79
C SER A 150 -15.06 -7.55 -2.24
N LYS A 151 -14.25 -6.57 -2.69
CA LYS A 151 -14.26 -6.05 -4.06
C LYS A 151 -13.25 -6.73 -4.97
N ILE A 152 -12.44 -7.66 -4.44
CA ILE A 152 -11.53 -8.46 -5.26
C ILE A 152 -12.38 -9.47 -6.02
N ASP A 153 -12.37 -9.39 -7.36
CA ASP A 153 -13.11 -10.32 -8.21
C ASP A 153 -12.46 -11.72 -8.16
N PRO A 154 -13.16 -12.73 -7.59
CA PRO A 154 -12.62 -14.09 -7.45
C PRO A 154 -12.45 -14.82 -8.79
N ASN A 155 -13.03 -14.31 -9.88
CA ASN A 155 -12.82 -14.85 -11.23
C ASN A 155 -11.52 -14.37 -11.87
N LEU A 156 -10.98 -13.25 -11.41
CA LEU A 156 -9.72 -12.68 -11.88
C LEU A 156 -8.55 -13.06 -10.99
N TRP A 157 -8.77 -13.09 -9.68
CA TRP A 157 -7.71 -13.23 -8.69
C TRP A 157 -7.90 -14.44 -7.80
N GLU A 158 -6.79 -15.09 -7.49
CA GLU A 158 -6.66 -16.05 -6.41
C GLU A 158 -5.85 -15.42 -5.27
N ILE A 159 -6.37 -15.46 -4.04
CA ILE A 159 -5.63 -15.02 -2.86
C ILE A 159 -4.87 -16.24 -2.32
N LEU A 160 -3.55 -16.23 -2.48
CA LEU A 160 -2.66 -17.31 -2.02
C LEU A 160 -2.33 -17.19 -0.53
N GLU A 161 -2.18 -15.96 -0.03
CA GLU A 161 -1.85 -15.68 1.36
C GLU A 161 -2.49 -14.36 1.79
N LYS A 162 -2.97 -14.30 3.03
CA LYS A 162 -3.44 -13.07 3.67
C LYS A 162 -2.92 -13.04 5.11
N THR A 163 -2.16 -12.00 5.42
CA THR A 163 -1.60 -11.79 6.75
C THR A 163 -1.99 -10.40 7.24
N SER A 164 -2.61 -10.27 8.41
CA SER A 164 -2.94 -8.96 8.95
C SER A 164 -1.67 -8.20 9.30
N ASP A 165 -1.61 -6.91 9.00
CA ASP A 165 -0.38 -6.14 9.20
C ASP A 165 -0.03 -5.99 10.69
N LYS A 166 -1.05 -5.99 11.57
CA LYS A 166 -0.86 -6.04 13.03
C LYS A 166 -0.19 -7.35 13.46
N LYS A 167 -0.70 -8.50 13.00
CA LYS A 167 -0.10 -9.81 13.31
C LYS A 167 1.32 -9.91 12.77
N ALA A 168 1.57 -9.44 11.56
CA ALA A 168 2.91 -9.41 10.98
C ALA A 168 3.88 -8.51 11.76
N HIS A 169 3.39 -7.43 12.38
CA HIS A 169 4.19 -6.58 13.26
C HIS A 169 4.48 -7.31 14.58
N ASP A 170 3.47 -7.89 15.21
CA ASP A 170 3.61 -8.63 16.47
C ASP A 170 4.60 -9.80 16.32
N GLU A 171 4.50 -10.58 15.23
CA GLU A 171 5.43 -11.69 14.93
C GLU A 171 6.87 -11.21 14.76
N LYS A 172 7.08 -10.05 14.10
CA LYS A 172 8.43 -9.45 13.98
C LYS A 172 8.96 -9.00 15.33
N VAL A 173 8.12 -8.39 16.16
CA VAL A 173 8.49 -7.96 17.52
C VAL A 173 8.91 -9.17 18.35
N GLN A 174 8.12 -10.25 18.33
CA GLN A 174 8.46 -11.50 19.04
C GLN A 174 9.76 -12.12 18.52
N HIS A 175 9.99 -12.11 17.21
CA HIS A 175 11.24 -12.60 16.63
C HIS A 175 12.46 -11.77 17.07
N ILE A 176 12.35 -10.44 17.10
CA ILE A 176 13.42 -9.55 17.56
C ILE A 176 13.71 -9.79 19.05
N ILE A 177 12.68 -9.93 19.88
CA ILE A 177 12.84 -10.25 21.31
C ILE A 177 13.62 -11.55 21.47
N LYS A 178 13.25 -12.60 20.71
CA LYS A 178 13.95 -13.88 20.73
C LYS A 178 15.42 -13.75 20.35
N LEU A 179 15.72 -13.04 19.27
CA LEU A 179 17.11 -12.79 18.84
C LEU A 179 17.92 -12.01 19.89
N SER A 180 17.30 -11.04 20.57
CA SER A 180 17.95 -10.30 21.67
C SER A 180 18.29 -11.23 22.83
N GLN A 181 17.36 -12.09 23.24
CA GLN A 181 17.58 -13.06 24.32
C GLN A 181 18.69 -14.05 23.98
N GLU A 182 18.73 -14.56 22.74
CA GLU A 182 19.81 -15.43 22.27
C GLU A 182 21.17 -14.72 22.24
N ALA A 183 21.20 -13.42 21.91
CA ALA A 183 22.41 -12.63 21.95
C ALA A 183 22.90 -12.39 23.39
N ASP A 184 22.00 -12.03 24.31
CA ASP A 184 22.31 -11.83 25.73
C ASP A 184 22.86 -13.12 26.35
N GLN A 185 22.25 -14.27 26.04
CA GLN A 185 22.72 -15.57 26.51
C GLN A 185 24.14 -15.88 26.00
N LYS A 186 24.42 -15.67 24.71
CA LYS A 186 25.76 -15.88 24.15
C LYS A 186 26.81 -14.95 24.76
N ILE A 187 26.46 -13.71 25.03
CA ILE A 187 27.36 -12.75 25.69
C ILE A 187 27.69 -13.23 27.12
N ASN A 188 26.70 -13.72 27.86
CA ASN A 188 26.91 -14.28 29.19
C ASN A 188 27.82 -15.52 29.15
N GLU A 189 27.56 -16.47 28.25
CA GLU A 189 28.40 -17.67 28.08
C GLU A 189 29.86 -17.31 27.73
N LEU A 190 30.08 -16.28 26.90
CA LEU A 190 31.42 -15.78 26.58
C LEU A 190 32.11 -15.11 27.76
N ALA A 191 31.37 -14.34 28.55
CA ALA A 191 31.87 -13.69 29.77
C ALA A 191 32.32 -14.73 30.79
N GLU A 192 31.50 -15.75 31.04
CA GLU A 192 31.85 -16.88 31.91
C GLU A 192 33.07 -17.64 31.39
N ALA A 193 33.11 -17.98 30.10
CA ALA A 193 34.23 -18.71 29.51
C ALA A 193 35.56 -17.94 29.57
N GLN A 194 35.52 -16.60 29.53
CA GLN A 194 36.70 -15.74 29.61
C GLN A 194 37.03 -15.31 31.04
N GLY A 195 36.19 -15.63 32.03
CA GLY A 195 36.31 -15.12 33.40
C GLY A 195 36.24 -13.59 33.48
N LYS A 196 35.57 -12.96 32.51
CA LYS A 196 35.45 -11.51 32.36
C LYS A 196 34.04 -11.05 32.68
N THR A 197 33.92 -9.78 33.02
CA THR A 197 32.63 -9.12 33.06
C THR A 197 32.07 -8.94 31.64
N ILE A 198 30.74 -8.84 31.54
CA ILE A 198 30.06 -8.57 30.26
C ILE A 198 30.60 -7.30 29.58
N SER A 199 30.89 -6.26 30.37
CA SER A 199 31.41 -4.98 29.84
C SER A 199 32.77 -5.15 29.16
N GLU A 200 33.67 -5.94 29.75
CA GLU A 200 35.00 -6.22 29.20
C GLU A 200 34.92 -7.06 27.91
N VAL A 201 33.97 -8.00 27.82
CA VAL A 201 33.74 -8.79 26.60
C VAL A 201 33.20 -7.91 25.47
N ILE A 202 32.26 -7.01 25.77
CA ILE A 202 31.68 -6.09 24.79
C ILE A 202 32.74 -5.12 24.25
N GLU A 203 33.55 -4.51 25.13
CA GLU A 203 34.65 -3.63 24.71
C GLU A 203 35.64 -4.34 23.79
N HIS A 204 36.02 -5.57 24.15
CA HIS A 204 36.92 -6.38 23.32
C HIS A 204 36.32 -6.73 21.96
N LEU A 205 35.02 -7.06 21.89
CA LEU A 205 34.32 -7.36 20.64
C LEU A 205 34.23 -6.12 19.73
N ILE A 206 33.97 -4.94 20.29
CA ILE A 206 33.90 -3.67 19.54
C ILE A 206 35.28 -3.28 19.02
N LEU A 207 36.34 -3.46 19.82
CA LEU A 207 37.72 -3.13 19.45
C LEU A 207 38.35 -4.15 18.47
N SER A 208 37.78 -5.35 18.35
CA SER A 208 38.24 -6.42 17.45
C SER A 208 37.67 -6.38 16.03
N LYS A 209 36.79 -5.42 15.73
CA LYS A 209 36.22 -5.16 14.40
C LYS A 209 36.88 -3.96 13.74
#